data_AF-A0A5Q3QDJ9-F1
#
_entry.id   AF-A0A5Q3QDJ9-F1
#
_cell.length_a   1.000
_cell.length_b   1.000
_cell.length_c   1.000
_cell.angle_alpha   90.00
_cell.angle_beta   90.00
_cell.angle_gamma   90.00
#
_symmetry.space_group_name_H-M   'P 1'
#
loop_
_entity.id
_entity.type
_entity.pdbx_description
1 polymer ?
#
loop_
_entity_poly.entity_id
_entity_poly.type
_entity_poly.pdbx_seq_one_letter_code
_entity_poly.pdbx_strand_id
1 'polypeptide(L)'
;MLGVGVLLTGLGVAIIIACFMNDRTITDSPGYAVADVVDTSLTRTVVRFTDDEGRVYIPRNGVLYPTQLQEGQSVRVEYDSRNPEIVRVAGRDFRIALLPVGTGVAVVWAVVLPAWWLLRRSAQNTHTTQEATHGN
;
A
#
# COMPACT_ATOMS: atom_id res chain seq x y z
N MET A 1 -23.85 0.48 1.72
CA MET A 1 -22.99 0.68 0.53
C MET A 1 -22.05 1.86 0.69
N LEU A 2 -22.52 3.09 0.88
CA LEU A 2 -21.63 4.26 1.05
C LEU A 2 -20.65 4.15 2.25
N GLY A 3 -21.11 3.65 3.40
CA GLY A 3 -20.24 3.46 4.58
C GLY A 3 -19.05 2.53 4.32
N VAL A 4 -19.22 1.51 3.44
CA VAL A 4 -18.12 0.62 3.04
C VAL A 4 -17.10 1.38 2.18
N GLY A 5 -17.56 2.22 1.25
CA GLY A 5 -16.68 3.07 0.44
C GLY A 5 -15.85 4.03 1.29
N VAL A 6 -16.48 4.66 2.29
CA VAL A 6 -15.77 5.54 3.24
C VAL A 6 -14.75 4.78 4.07
N LEU A 7 -15.13 3.61 4.63
CA LEU A 7 -14.23 2.77 5.41
C LEU A 7 -12.99 2.34 4.60
N LEU A 8 -13.20 1.84 3.39
CA LEU A 8 -12.10 1.40 2.51
C LEU A 8 -11.21 2.57 2.09
N THR A 9 -11.78 3.76 1.88
CA THR A 9 -11.01 4.98 1.65
C THR A 9 -10.15 5.33 2.87
N GLY A 10 -10.72 5.26 4.07
CA GLY A 10 -9.98 5.49 5.32
C GLY A 10 -8.83 4.50 5.51
N LEU A 11 -9.05 3.22 5.21
CA LEU A 11 -7.99 2.21 5.23
C LEU A 11 -6.88 2.51 4.21
N GLY A 12 -7.24 2.94 3.00
CA GLY A 12 -6.28 3.39 1.99
C GLY A 12 -5.41 4.55 2.48
N VAL A 13 -6.03 5.57 3.09
CA VAL A 13 -5.30 6.69 3.71
C VAL A 13 -4.37 6.22 4.83
N ALA A 14 -4.83 5.32 5.70
CA ALA A 14 -4.01 4.75 6.77
C ALA A 14 -2.77 4.00 6.23
N ILE A 15 -2.91 3.25 5.13
CA ILE A 15 -1.78 2.59 4.45
C ILE A 15 -0.74 3.61 3.99
N ILE A 16 -1.16 4.71 3.34
CA ILE A 16 -0.24 5.75 2.87
C ILE A 16 0.49 6.41 4.05
N ILE A 17 -0.21 6.69 5.14
CA ILE A 17 0.40 7.24 6.36
C ILE A 17 1.43 6.26 6.92
N ALA A 18 1.12 4.96 6.99
CA ALA A 18 2.07 3.94 7.46
C ALA A 18 3.34 3.87 6.59
N CYS A 19 3.19 3.90 5.26
CA CYS A 19 4.34 3.95 4.35
C CYS A 19 5.18 5.21 4.58
N PHE A 20 4.54 6.38 4.74
CA PHE A 20 5.24 7.63 5.04
C PHE A 20 6.01 7.58 6.36
N MET A 21 5.44 6.96 7.40
CA MET A 21 6.12 6.80 8.69
C MET A 21 7.37 5.91 8.56
N ASN A 22 7.29 4.81 7.82
CA ASN A 22 8.46 3.95 7.59
C ASN A 22 9.58 4.69 6.86
N ASP A 23 9.23 5.47 5.84
CA ASP A 23 10.20 6.29 5.09
C ASP A 23 10.84 7.37 5.97
N ARG A 24 10.04 7.97 6.86
CA ARG A 24 10.53 8.97 7.79
C ARG A 24 11.54 8.38 8.77
N THR A 25 11.27 7.18 9.29
CA THR A 25 12.19 6.47 10.18
C THR A 25 13.58 6.29 9.56
N ILE A 26 13.65 5.92 8.27
CA ILE A 26 14.91 5.82 7.52
C ILE A 26 15.54 7.21 7.32
N THR A 27 14.72 8.20 6.95
CA THR A 27 15.21 9.56 6.64
C THR A 27 15.73 10.30 7.88
N ASP A 28 15.20 10.02 9.06
CA ASP A 28 15.62 10.63 10.33
C ASP A 28 17.01 10.15 10.78
N SER A 29 17.47 8.98 10.34
CA SER A 29 18.82 8.45 10.64
C SER A 29 19.31 7.54 9.50
N PRO A 30 19.71 8.13 8.36
CA PRO A 30 19.99 7.35 7.15
C PRO A 30 21.37 6.73 7.16
N GLY A 31 21.43 5.43 6.86
CA GLY A 31 22.62 4.70 6.42
C GLY A 31 22.48 4.32 4.95
N TYR A 32 23.62 4.17 4.26
CA TYR A 32 23.67 3.80 2.84
C TYR A 32 24.57 2.59 2.66
N ALA A 33 24.14 1.63 1.83
CA ALA A 33 24.94 0.47 1.49
C ALA A 33 24.62 -0.04 0.09
N VAL A 34 25.47 -0.92 -0.41
CA VAL A 34 25.14 -1.80 -1.54
C VAL A 34 24.70 -3.14 -0.96
N ALA A 35 23.56 -3.61 -1.42
CA ALA A 35 22.96 -4.86 -0.97
C ALA A 35 22.85 -5.84 -2.14
N ASP A 36 23.12 -7.11 -1.88
CA ASP A 36 22.87 -8.19 -2.82
C ASP A 36 21.47 -8.77 -2.58
N VAL A 37 20.70 -8.92 -3.64
CA VAL A 37 19.40 -9.58 -3.60
C VAL A 37 19.62 -11.09 -3.48
N VAL A 38 19.21 -11.65 -2.34
CA VAL A 38 19.45 -13.06 -2.00
C VAL A 38 18.31 -13.95 -2.49
N ASP A 39 17.08 -13.48 -2.36
CA ASP A 39 15.85 -14.23 -2.66
C ASP A 39 14.75 -13.24 -3.04
N THR A 40 13.94 -13.59 -4.04
CA THR A 40 12.78 -12.77 -4.43
C THR A 40 11.52 -13.62 -4.54
N SER A 41 10.48 -13.20 -3.83
CA SER A 41 9.19 -13.89 -3.77
C SER A 41 8.05 -12.92 -4.05
N LEU A 42 6.84 -13.44 -4.20
CA LEU A 42 5.66 -12.61 -4.45
C LEU A 42 5.38 -11.61 -3.31
N THR A 43 5.73 -11.96 -2.08
CA THR A 43 5.38 -11.17 -0.88
C THR A 43 6.53 -10.37 -0.31
N ARG A 44 7.79 -10.76 -0.58
CA ARG A 44 8.98 -10.07 -0.09
C ARG A 44 10.20 -10.32 -0.98
N THR A 45 11.18 -9.43 -0.87
CA THR A 45 12.51 -9.61 -1.45
C THR A 45 13.55 -9.45 -0.34
N VAL A 46 14.43 -10.44 -0.21
CA VAL A 46 15.48 -10.47 0.81
C VAL A 46 16.76 -9.89 0.23
N VAL A 47 17.39 -9.00 0.99
CA VAL A 47 18.67 -8.41 0.63
C VAL A 47 19.68 -8.66 1.75
N ARG A 48 20.96 -8.74 1.37
CA ARG A 48 22.08 -8.80 2.30
C ARG A 48 22.99 -7.62 2.04
N PHE A 49 23.32 -6.86 3.07
CA PHE A 49 24.25 -5.74 2.97
C PHE A 49 25.17 -5.69 4.17
N THR A 50 26.24 -4.92 4.04
CA THR A 50 27.18 -4.63 5.11
C THR A 50 27.09 -3.15 5.45
N ASP A 51 27.01 -2.81 6.73
CA ASP A 51 27.05 -1.42 7.18
C ASP A 51 28.48 -0.84 7.13
N ASP A 52 28.61 0.43 7.50
CA ASP A 52 29.89 1.16 7.59
C ASP A 52 30.82 0.60 8.68
N GLU A 53 30.28 -0.05 9.69
CA GLU A 53 31.00 -0.75 10.76
C GLU A 53 31.47 -2.17 10.35
N GLY A 54 31.14 -2.63 9.14
CA GLY A 54 31.52 -3.95 8.64
C GLY A 54 30.61 -5.10 9.10
N ARG A 55 29.48 -4.81 9.73
CA ARG A 55 28.48 -5.80 10.17
C ARG A 55 27.53 -6.14 9.04
N VAL A 56 27.22 -7.42 8.91
CA VAL A 56 26.34 -7.96 7.87
C VAL A 56 24.91 -8.05 8.36
N TYR A 57 23.97 -7.54 7.56
CA TYR A 57 22.53 -7.54 7.85
C TYR A 57 21.73 -8.28 6.77
N ILE A 58 20.75 -9.05 7.22
CA ILE A 58 19.72 -9.71 6.39
C ILE A 58 18.35 -9.41 7.00
N PRO A 59 17.69 -8.32 6.57
CA PRO A 59 16.45 -7.86 7.19
C PRO A 59 15.34 -8.90 7.10
N ARG A 60 14.69 -9.20 8.23
CA ARG A 60 13.67 -10.25 8.35
C ARG A 60 12.43 -9.96 7.51
N ASN A 61 12.05 -8.69 7.43
CA ASN A 61 10.87 -8.23 6.70
C ASN A 61 11.15 -8.05 5.20
N GLY A 62 12.40 -8.22 4.78
CA GLY A 62 12.85 -7.91 3.42
C GLY A 62 13.01 -6.40 3.19
N VAL A 63 13.35 -6.05 1.96
CA VAL A 63 13.54 -4.66 1.54
C VAL A 63 12.23 -4.01 1.15
N LEU A 64 12.02 -2.78 1.62
CA LEU A 64 10.87 -1.96 1.24
C LEU A 64 10.99 -1.51 -0.23
N TYR A 65 9.84 -1.50 -0.89
CA TYR A 65 9.67 -1.13 -2.30
C TYR A 65 10.55 -1.95 -3.27
N PRO A 66 10.46 -3.30 -3.25
CA PRO A 66 11.35 -4.19 -4.01
C PRO A 66 10.95 -4.36 -5.49
N THR A 67 10.39 -3.32 -6.13
CA THR A 67 9.92 -3.43 -7.51
C THR A 67 11.06 -3.79 -8.48
N GLN A 68 10.82 -4.74 -9.37
CA GLN A 68 11.71 -5.13 -10.47
C GLN A 68 13.13 -5.57 -10.03
N LEU A 69 13.23 -6.27 -8.90
CA LEU A 69 14.48 -6.86 -8.42
C LEU A 69 14.60 -8.33 -8.81
N GLN A 70 15.81 -8.74 -9.18
CA GLN A 70 16.15 -10.12 -9.50
C GLN A 70 17.19 -10.66 -8.52
N GLU A 71 17.15 -11.96 -8.25
CA GLU A 71 18.17 -12.63 -7.42
C GLU A 71 19.56 -12.48 -8.02
N GLY A 72 20.56 -12.30 -7.16
CA GLY A 72 21.96 -12.04 -7.55
C GLY A 72 22.24 -10.61 -8.01
N GLN A 73 21.23 -9.73 -8.06
CA GLN A 73 21.41 -8.33 -8.39
C GLN A 73 21.98 -7.55 -7.20
N SER A 74 22.96 -6.68 -7.42
CA SER A 74 23.40 -5.69 -6.44
C SER A 74 22.63 -4.38 -6.60
N VAL A 75 22.09 -3.85 -5.51
CA VAL A 75 21.27 -2.63 -5.49
C VAL A 75 21.73 -1.68 -4.39
N ARG A 76 21.59 -0.38 -4.62
CA ARG A 76 21.81 0.61 -3.56
C ARG A 76 20.59 0.63 -2.63
N VAL A 77 20.85 0.59 -1.34
CA VAL A 77 19.83 0.64 -0.30
C VAL A 77 20.07 1.79 0.67
N GLU A 78 18.98 2.24 1.27
CA GLU A 78 18.93 3.18 2.38
C GLU A 78 18.31 2.44 3.58
N TYR A 79 18.93 2.52 4.75
CA TYR A 79 18.45 1.87 5.97
C TYR A 79 18.43 2.85 7.15
N ASP A 80 17.64 2.58 8.18
CA ASP A 80 17.75 3.30 9.45
C ASP A 80 19.00 2.80 10.19
N SER A 81 19.99 3.66 10.39
CA SER A 81 21.25 3.30 11.08
C SER A 81 21.03 2.87 12.53
N ARG A 82 19.92 3.26 13.15
CA ARG A 82 19.54 2.82 14.51
C ARG A 82 18.85 1.46 14.51
N ASN A 83 18.26 1.06 13.38
CA ASN A 83 17.57 -0.21 13.21
C ASN A 83 17.66 -0.71 11.74
N PRO A 84 18.75 -1.41 11.38
CA PRO A 84 18.99 -1.87 10.00
C PRO A 84 18.00 -2.91 9.46
N GLU A 85 17.04 -3.36 10.27
CA GLU A 85 15.89 -4.16 9.82
C GLU A 85 14.92 -3.36 8.93
N ILE A 86 14.95 -2.02 9.02
CA ILE A 86 14.15 -1.12 8.20
C ILE A 86 15.03 -0.62 7.06
N VAL A 87 14.91 -1.25 5.90
CA VAL A 87 15.70 -0.93 4.70
C VAL A 87 14.78 -0.73 3.51
N ARG A 88 15.14 0.19 2.61
CA ARG A 88 14.46 0.43 1.34
C ARG A 88 15.46 0.51 0.19
N VAL A 89 15.00 0.25 -1.03
CA VAL A 89 15.81 0.54 -2.22
C VAL A 89 15.99 2.06 -2.33
N ALA A 90 17.23 2.50 -2.57
CA ALA A 90 17.55 3.92 -2.62
C ALA A 90 16.75 4.66 -3.71
N GLY A 91 16.30 5.87 -3.39
CA GLY A 91 15.47 6.69 -4.27
C GLY A 91 14.02 6.19 -4.46
N ARG A 92 13.59 5.15 -3.73
CA ARG A 92 12.19 4.70 -3.68
C ARG A 92 11.56 5.09 -2.36
N ASP A 93 10.31 5.52 -2.43
CA ASP A 93 9.56 6.02 -1.28
C ASP A 93 8.07 5.62 -1.37
N PHE A 94 7.30 6.07 -0.39
CA PHE A 94 5.87 5.81 -0.22
C PHE A 94 5.04 6.21 -1.44
N ARG A 95 5.56 7.04 -2.36
CA ARG A 95 4.84 7.46 -3.56
C ARG A 95 4.51 6.27 -4.46
N ILE A 96 5.30 5.20 -4.40
CA ILE A 96 5.00 3.95 -5.10
C ILE A 96 3.66 3.36 -4.65
N ALA A 97 3.27 3.55 -3.38
CA ALA A 97 2.00 3.07 -2.86
C ALA A 97 0.79 3.92 -3.31
N LEU A 98 1.00 5.16 -3.77
CA LEU A 98 -0.11 6.05 -4.16
C LEU A 98 -0.89 5.50 -5.35
N LEU A 99 -0.20 4.93 -6.35
CA LEU A 99 -0.86 4.39 -7.53
C LEU A 99 -1.77 3.18 -7.21
N PRO A 100 -1.30 2.10 -6.55
CA PRO A 100 -2.16 0.96 -6.23
C PRO A 100 -3.27 1.32 -5.23
N VAL A 101 -2.98 2.13 -4.20
CA VAL A 101 -3.99 2.54 -3.22
C VAL A 101 -5.04 3.46 -3.87
N GLY A 102 -4.60 4.47 -4.62
CA GLY A 102 -5.49 5.42 -5.28
C GLY A 102 -6.39 4.76 -6.33
N THR A 103 -5.83 3.86 -7.14
CA THR A 103 -6.62 3.09 -8.12
C THR A 103 -7.59 2.13 -7.43
N GLY A 104 -7.20 1.47 -6.35
CA GLY A 104 -8.10 0.64 -5.55
C GLY A 104 -9.28 1.41 -4.99
N VAL A 105 -9.03 2.59 -4.41
CA VAL A 105 -10.08 3.50 -3.92
C VAL A 105 -10.98 3.96 -5.06
N ALA A 106 -10.43 4.32 -6.22
CA ALA A 106 -11.21 4.72 -7.39
C ALA A 106 -12.14 3.59 -7.87
N VAL A 107 -11.65 2.35 -7.94
CA VAL A 107 -12.45 1.17 -8.30
C VAL A 107 -13.57 0.93 -7.28
N VAL A 108 -13.28 1.07 -5.97
CA VAL A 108 -14.31 0.95 -4.92
C VAL A 108 -15.45 1.94 -5.17
N TRP A 109 -15.14 3.22 -5.42
CA TRP A 109 -16.17 4.22 -5.68
C TRP A 109 -16.90 4.01 -7.01
N ALA A 110 -16.20 3.50 -8.04
CA ALA A 110 -16.79 3.13 -9.32
C ALA A 110 -17.84 2.01 -9.19
N VAL A 111 -17.76 1.16 -8.16
CA VAL A 111 -18.75 0.10 -7.88
C VAL A 111 -19.80 0.57 -6.86
N VAL A 112 -19.38 1.25 -5.80
CA VAL A 112 -20.26 1.66 -4.68
C VAL A 112 -21.31 2.68 -5.14
N LEU A 113 -20.95 3.65 -5.99
CA LEU A 113 -21.89 4.68 -6.43
C LEU A 113 -23.01 4.10 -7.32
N PRO A 114 -22.74 3.33 -8.39
CA PRO A 114 -23.79 2.73 -9.20
C PRO A 114 -24.65 1.75 -8.41
N ALA A 115 -24.04 0.92 -7.56
CA ALA A 115 -24.78 -0.04 -6.74
C ALA A 115 -25.74 0.68 -5.78
N TRP A 116 -25.28 1.74 -5.12
CA TRP A 116 -26.14 2.55 -4.25
C TRP A 116 -27.26 3.23 -5.03
N TRP A 117 -26.97 3.78 -6.21
CA TRP A 117 -27.97 4.44 -7.06
C TRP A 117 -29.08 3.49 -7.54
N LEU A 118 -28.71 2.30 -8.03
CA LEU A 118 -29.65 1.28 -8.49
C LEU A 118 -30.55 0.78 -7.36
N LEU A 119 -29.98 0.52 -6.17
CA LEU A 119 -30.76 0.09 -5.00
C LEU A 119 -31.75 1.17 -4.54
N ARG A 120 -31.35 2.44 -4.61
CA ARG A 120 -32.23 3.57 -4.24
C ARG A 120 -33.39 3.73 -5.23
N ARG A 121 -33.15 3.49 -6.53
CA ARG A 121 -34.19 3.55 -7.56
C ARG A 121 -35.26 2.47 -7.34
N SER A 122 -34.87 1.24 -7.01
CA SER A 122 -35.81 0.14 -6.77
C SER A 122 -36.72 0.37 -5.55
N ALA A 123 -36.22 1.03 -4.51
CA ALA A 123 -37.01 1.36 -3.32
C ALA A 123 -38.08 2.44 -3.56
N GLN A 124 -37.87 3.34 -4.53
CA GLN A 124 -38.85 4.37 -4.89
C GLN A 124 -40.01 3.81 -5.71
N ASN A 125 -39.74 2.82 -6.56
CA ASN A 125 -40.76 2.20 -7.42
C ASN A 125 -41.79 1.36 -6.65
N THR A 126 -41.49 0.93 -5.41
CA THR A 126 -42.38 0.08 -4.61
C THR A 126 -43.52 0.88 -3.95
N HIS A 127 -43.28 2.14 -3.61
CA HIS A 127 -44.29 3.01 -2.97
C HIS A 127 -45.39 3.48 -3.95
N THR A 128 -45.04 3.75 -5.21
CA THR A 128 -46.02 4.24 -6.21
C THR A 128 -47.06 3.19 -6.62
N THR A 129 -46.67 1.91 -6.63
CA THR A 129 -47.59 0.81 -7.00
C THR A 129 -48.66 0.57 -5.92
N GLN A 130 -48.36 0.87 -4.66
CA GLN A 130 -49.26 0.61 -3.52
C GLN A 130 -50.37 1.67 -3.39
N GLU A 131 -50.12 2.93 -3.76
CA GLU A 131 -51.16 3.97 -3.87
C GLU A 131 -52.13 3.70 -5.04
N ALA A 132 -51.64 3.17 -6.16
CA ALA A 132 -52.47 2.87 -7.33
C ALA A 132 -53.40 1.67 -7.14
N THR A 133 -53.09 0.74 -6.23
CA THR A 133 -53.93 -0.44 -5.94
C THR A 133 -54.97 -0.23 -4.83
N HIS A 134 -54.86 0.84 -4.04
CA HIS A 134 -55.80 1.13 -2.95
C HIS A 134 -56.85 2.21 -3.29
N GLY A 135 -56.74 2.83 -4.47
CA GLY A 135 -57.63 3.89 -4.95
C GLY A 135 -58.70 3.45 -5.95
N ASN A 136 -58.96 2.15 -6.12
CA ASN A 136 -60.00 1.60 -7.01
C ASN A 136 -60.95 0.68 -6.25
#